data_AF-A0A7C6Q2S4-F1
#
_entry.id   AF-A0A7C6Q2S4-F1
#
_cell.length_a   1.000
_cell.length_b   1.000
_cell.length_c   1.000
_cell.angle_alpha   90.00
_cell.angle_beta   90.00
_cell.angle_gamma   90.00
#
_symmetry.space_group_name_H-M   'P 1'
#
loop_
_entity.id
_entity.type
_entity.pdbx_description
1 polymer ?
#
loop_
_entity_poly.entity_id
_entity_poly.type
_entity_poly.pdbx_seq_one_letter_code
_entity_poly.pdbx_strand_id
1 'polypeptide(L)'
;MVLIRGNLLIAQSGGPTSVINASAYGAIKKFISLASDYKVYAGLYGIEGILEDRIIDIDTMDKNTIESLKYMPSSAFGSCRYKLEEHDVNEEEYKKILNIFKKYNIRYFLYIGGNDSMDTANKLNIYMNKIGYDVNIIGVPKTIDNDLVETDHCPGFGSAAKYVANTCIEIWFDINAYKKESVVIVEVMGRDAGWIA
;
A
#
# COMPACT_ATOMS: atom_id res chain seq x y z
N MET A 1 21.55 -2.44 -14.26
CA MET A 1 20.46 -3.39 -13.94
C MET A 1 19.67 -3.60 -15.22
N VAL A 2 19.58 -4.83 -15.73
CA VAL A 2 18.81 -5.12 -16.95
C VAL A 2 17.35 -5.20 -16.54
N LEU A 3 16.49 -4.34 -17.09
CA LEU A 3 15.05 -4.41 -16.85
C LEU A 3 14.49 -5.67 -17.51
N ILE A 4 13.76 -6.47 -16.74
CA ILE A 4 12.91 -7.53 -17.29
C ILE A 4 11.82 -6.85 -18.14
N ARG A 5 11.58 -7.40 -19.32
CA ARG A 5 10.59 -6.89 -20.27
C ARG A 5 9.17 -7.26 -19.83
N GLY A 6 8.43 -6.32 -19.23
CA GLY A 6 7.03 -6.51 -18.90
C GLY A 6 6.42 -5.39 -18.08
N ASN A 7 5.13 -5.53 -17.82
CA ASN A 7 4.28 -4.51 -17.24
C ASN A 7 4.39 -4.48 -15.69
N LEU A 8 4.01 -3.34 -15.12
CA LEU A 8 3.88 -3.15 -13.68
C LEU A 8 2.43 -3.38 -13.25
N LEU A 9 2.22 -4.15 -12.18
CA LEU A 9 0.97 -4.17 -11.42
C LEU A 9 1.23 -3.56 -10.04
N ILE A 10 0.42 -2.58 -9.65
CA ILE A 10 0.47 -1.96 -8.32
C ILE A 10 -0.84 -2.19 -7.58
N ALA A 11 -0.79 -2.47 -6.28
CA ALA A 11 -1.99 -2.61 -5.46
C ALA A 11 -1.76 -2.12 -4.03
N GLN A 12 -2.85 -1.69 -3.37
CA GLN A 12 -2.85 -1.14 -2.01
C GLN A 12 -3.58 -2.10 -1.07
N SER A 13 -3.07 -2.22 0.16
CA SER A 13 -3.57 -3.20 1.14
C SER A 13 -3.49 -2.69 2.59
N GLY A 14 -4.40 -3.22 3.41
CA GLY A 14 -4.57 -2.86 4.81
C GLY A 14 -5.28 -1.54 5.04
N GLY A 15 -5.12 -0.97 6.23
CA GLY A 15 -5.68 0.33 6.58
C GLY A 15 -5.09 1.45 5.71
N PRO A 16 -5.93 2.36 5.17
CA PRO A 16 -5.48 3.50 4.37
C PRO A 16 -4.66 4.50 5.21
N THR A 17 -3.88 5.35 4.54
CA THR A 17 -3.19 6.49 5.19
C THR A 17 -3.46 7.76 4.40
N SER A 18 -3.07 8.92 4.95
CA SER A 18 -3.13 10.20 4.24
C SER A 18 -2.16 10.30 3.05
N VAL A 19 -1.20 9.38 2.92
CA VAL A 19 -0.09 9.48 1.95
C VAL A 19 0.16 8.21 1.15
N ILE A 20 -0.64 7.14 1.31
CA ILE A 20 -0.45 5.87 0.58
C ILE A 20 -0.48 6.06 -0.95
N ASN A 21 -1.26 7.02 -1.44
CA ASN A 21 -1.30 7.38 -2.86
C ASN A 21 -0.04 8.11 -3.33
N ALA A 22 0.70 8.78 -2.45
CA ALA A 22 1.98 9.38 -2.80
C ALA A 22 3.05 8.30 -3.10
N SER A 23 3.05 7.20 -2.34
CA SER A 23 3.88 6.02 -2.65
C SER A 23 3.50 5.41 -4.00
N ALA A 24 2.20 5.24 -4.25
CA ALA A 24 1.71 4.74 -5.53
C ALA A 24 2.12 5.66 -6.70
N TYR A 25 1.91 6.98 -6.56
CA TYR A 25 2.31 7.98 -7.53
C TYR A 25 3.81 7.91 -7.85
N GLY A 26 4.67 7.86 -6.82
CA GLY A 26 6.12 7.78 -7.01
C GLY A 26 6.53 6.54 -7.82
N ALA A 27 5.95 5.37 -7.49
CA ALA A 27 6.19 4.13 -8.20
C ALA A 27 5.72 4.20 -9.66
N ILE A 28 4.49 4.66 -9.90
CA ILE A 28 3.89 4.78 -11.24
C ILE A 28 4.75 5.72 -12.11
N LYS A 29 5.06 6.93 -11.63
CA LYS A 29 5.84 7.92 -12.37
C LYS A 29 7.25 7.40 -12.67
N LYS A 30 7.89 6.75 -11.69
CA LYS A 30 9.24 6.20 -11.89
C LYS A 30 9.22 5.08 -12.93
N PHE A 31 8.25 4.18 -12.88
CA PHE A 31 8.14 3.10 -13.87
C PHE A 31 7.94 3.63 -15.28
N ILE A 32 6.97 4.54 -15.47
CA ILE A 32 6.71 5.19 -16.77
C ILE A 32 7.98 5.85 -17.32
N SER A 33 8.78 6.49 -16.46
CA SER A 33 10.04 7.14 -16.89
C SER A 33 11.15 6.18 -17.32
N LEU A 34 11.12 4.92 -16.85
CA LEU A 34 12.17 3.92 -17.11
C LEU A 34 11.78 2.93 -18.21
N ALA A 35 10.48 2.71 -18.40
CA ALA A 35 9.93 1.59 -19.14
C ALA A 35 8.72 2.05 -19.97
N SER A 36 8.90 3.10 -20.79
CA SER A 36 7.81 3.75 -21.54
C SER A 36 7.09 2.85 -22.54
N ASP A 37 7.70 1.74 -22.94
CA ASP A 37 7.11 0.74 -23.85
C ASP A 37 6.20 -0.27 -23.11
N TYR A 38 6.14 -0.19 -21.78
CA TYR A 38 5.37 -1.08 -20.91
C TYR A 38 4.29 -0.34 -20.15
N LYS A 39 3.23 -1.07 -19.84
CA LYS A 39 2.04 -0.53 -19.18
C LYS A 39 2.14 -0.60 -17.67
N VAL A 40 1.37 0.28 -17.02
CA VAL A 40 1.10 0.23 -15.59
C VAL A 40 -0.35 -0.14 -15.36
N TYR A 41 -0.58 -1.13 -14.52
CA TYR A 41 -1.88 -1.58 -14.08
C TYR A 41 -2.05 -1.35 -12.59
N ALA A 42 -3.27 -1.09 -12.14
CA ALA A 42 -3.62 -1.11 -10.73
C ALA A 42 -4.64 -2.20 -10.42
N GLY A 43 -4.35 -3.01 -9.40
CA GLY A 43 -5.30 -3.96 -8.83
C GLY A 43 -6.26 -3.25 -7.91
N LEU A 44 -7.55 -3.28 -8.24
CA LEU A 44 -8.57 -2.68 -7.39
C LEU A 44 -8.77 -3.53 -6.13
N TYR A 45 -9.01 -2.90 -4.99
CA TYR A 45 -9.30 -3.60 -3.72
C TYR A 45 -8.21 -4.62 -3.32
N GLY A 46 -6.95 -4.28 -3.56
CA GLY A 46 -5.81 -5.09 -3.14
C GLY A 46 -5.73 -6.45 -3.82
N ILE A 47 -5.36 -7.48 -3.06
CA ILE A 47 -5.13 -8.82 -3.63
C ILE A 47 -6.44 -9.53 -3.97
N GLU A 48 -7.53 -9.22 -3.25
CA GLU A 48 -8.87 -9.78 -3.52
C GLU A 48 -9.35 -9.38 -4.90
N GLY A 49 -9.27 -8.09 -5.26
CA GLY A 49 -9.67 -7.70 -6.61
C GLY A 49 -8.72 -8.21 -7.69
N ILE A 50 -7.44 -8.46 -7.40
CA ILE A 50 -6.55 -9.16 -8.35
C ILE A 50 -7.02 -10.60 -8.58
N LEU A 51 -7.41 -11.33 -7.53
CA LEU A 51 -7.97 -12.68 -7.63
C LEU A 51 -9.28 -12.70 -8.44
N GLU A 52 -10.03 -11.60 -8.40
CA GLU A 52 -11.26 -11.39 -9.16
C GLU A 52 -11.04 -10.70 -10.53
N ASP A 53 -9.79 -10.54 -10.99
CA ASP A 53 -9.46 -9.91 -12.28
C ASP A 53 -9.97 -8.45 -12.41
N ARG A 54 -10.14 -7.75 -11.27
CA ARG A 54 -10.49 -6.33 -11.19
C ARG A 54 -9.24 -5.46 -11.32
N ILE A 55 -8.73 -5.35 -12.54
CA ILE A 55 -7.53 -4.59 -12.86
C ILE A 55 -7.85 -3.43 -13.80
N ILE A 56 -7.33 -2.25 -13.49
CA ILE A 56 -7.43 -1.07 -14.35
C ILE A 56 -6.09 -0.78 -15.05
N ASP A 57 -6.15 -0.34 -16.30
CA ASP A 57 -5.02 0.17 -17.06
C ASP A 57 -4.83 1.66 -16.75
N ILE A 58 -3.73 2.02 -16.09
CA ILE A 58 -3.44 3.40 -15.67
C ILE A 58 -3.32 4.33 -16.87
N ASP A 59 -2.92 3.83 -18.05
CA ASP A 59 -2.79 4.65 -19.26
C ASP A 59 -4.14 5.15 -19.79
N THR A 60 -5.24 4.52 -19.35
CA THR A 60 -6.60 4.95 -19.70
C THR A 60 -7.15 6.02 -18.75
N MET A 61 -6.44 6.32 -17.65
CA MET A 61 -6.82 7.36 -16.70
C MET A 61 -6.36 8.75 -17.16
N ASP A 62 -7.12 9.77 -16.76
CA ASP A 62 -6.73 11.16 -17.00
C ASP A 62 -5.41 11.50 -16.27
N LYS A 63 -4.51 12.21 -16.97
CA LYS A 63 -3.19 12.56 -16.43
C LYS A 63 -3.27 13.41 -15.17
N ASN A 64 -4.27 14.30 -15.06
CA ASN A 64 -4.45 15.10 -13.84
C ASN A 64 -4.91 14.24 -12.67
N THR A 65 -5.68 13.17 -12.94
CA THR A 65 -6.05 12.18 -11.91
C THR A 65 -4.81 11.44 -11.39
N ILE A 66 -3.87 11.07 -12.26
CA ILE A 66 -2.61 10.45 -11.81
C ILE A 66 -1.75 11.45 -11.04
N GLU A 67 -1.66 12.71 -11.49
CA GLU A 67 -0.92 13.75 -10.79
C GLU A 67 -1.51 14.13 -9.43
N SER A 68 -2.83 14.00 -9.23
CA SER A 68 -3.49 14.33 -7.98
C SER A 68 -3.29 13.27 -6.88
N LEU A 69 -2.88 12.05 -7.24
CA LEU A 69 -2.62 10.96 -6.29
C LEU A 69 -1.69 11.38 -5.14
N LYS A 70 -0.66 12.18 -5.42
CA LYS A 70 0.30 12.64 -4.39
C LYS A 70 -0.29 13.53 -3.31
N TYR A 71 -1.50 14.06 -3.52
CA TYR A 71 -2.23 14.91 -2.57
C TYR A 71 -3.54 14.29 -2.09
N MET A 72 -3.94 13.14 -2.63
CA MET A 72 -5.20 12.50 -2.29
C MET A 72 -5.02 11.55 -1.09
N PRO A 73 -5.76 11.72 0.01
CA PRO A 73 -5.72 10.79 1.12
C PRO A 73 -6.44 9.49 0.77
N SER A 74 -6.37 8.52 1.68
CA SER A 74 -6.95 7.19 1.51
C SER A 74 -6.29 6.38 0.38
N SER A 75 -6.80 5.18 0.09
CA SER A 75 -6.31 4.31 -0.97
C SER A 75 -7.09 4.53 -2.26
N ALA A 76 -6.48 5.16 -3.26
CA ALA A 76 -7.10 5.50 -4.55
C ALA A 76 -7.64 4.29 -5.31
N PHE A 77 -6.97 3.15 -5.19
CA PHE A 77 -7.35 1.91 -5.88
C PHE A 77 -8.23 1.01 -5.02
N GLY A 78 -8.69 1.50 -3.86
CA GLY A 78 -9.29 0.66 -2.83
C GLY A 78 -8.24 -0.16 -2.07
N SER A 79 -8.70 -0.91 -1.08
CA SER A 79 -7.82 -1.72 -0.23
C SER A 79 -8.57 -2.97 0.24
N CYS A 80 -7.84 -3.94 0.77
CA CYS A 80 -8.35 -5.16 1.38
C CYS A 80 -7.75 -5.42 2.77
N ARG A 81 -8.30 -6.38 3.50
CA ARG A 81 -7.67 -6.97 4.70
C ARG A 81 -7.44 -8.48 4.55
N TYR A 82 -7.51 -8.98 3.33
CA TYR A 82 -7.27 -10.38 3.01
C TYR A 82 -5.81 -10.76 3.19
N LYS A 83 -5.58 -11.93 3.78
CA LYS A 83 -4.25 -12.53 3.95
C LYS A 83 -4.20 -13.78 3.10
N LEU A 84 -3.20 -13.88 2.24
CA LEU A 84 -2.95 -15.14 1.53
C LEU A 84 -2.49 -16.20 2.53
N GLU A 85 -3.12 -17.37 2.47
CA GLU A 85 -2.63 -18.57 3.13
C GLU A 85 -1.31 -19.04 2.50
N GLU A 86 -0.61 -19.94 3.16
CA GLU A 86 0.56 -20.59 2.57
C GLU A 86 0.18 -21.34 1.29
N HIS A 87 1.07 -21.31 0.30
CA HIS A 87 0.83 -21.95 -0.99
C HIS A 87 0.65 -23.48 -0.90
N ASP A 88 1.20 -24.12 0.13
CA ASP A 88 0.99 -25.54 0.40
C ASP A 88 -0.41 -25.85 0.98
N VAL A 89 -1.12 -24.83 1.50
CA VAL A 89 -2.50 -24.93 2.01
C VAL A 89 -3.50 -24.60 0.91
N ASN A 90 -3.28 -23.50 0.17
CA ASN A 90 -4.19 -23.04 -0.88
C ASN A 90 -3.42 -22.59 -2.14
N GLU A 91 -2.93 -23.55 -2.92
CA GLU A 91 -2.19 -23.27 -4.15
C GLU A 91 -3.05 -22.61 -5.25
N GLU A 92 -4.37 -22.78 -5.20
CA GLU A 92 -5.28 -22.31 -6.25
C GLU A 92 -5.31 -20.78 -6.37
N GLU A 93 -5.17 -20.05 -5.26
CA GLU A 93 -5.04 -18.58 -5.30
C GLU A 93 -3.76 -18.13 -6.00
N TYR A 94 -2.66 -18.82 -5.73
CA TYR A 94 -1.38 -18.53 -6.36
C TYR A 94 -1.40 -18.83 -7.87
N LYS A 95 -2.05 -19.93 -8.28
CA LYS A 95 -2.29 -20.24 -9.70
C LYS A 95 -3.16 -19.17 -10.38
N LYS A 96 -4.21 -18.69 -9.72
CA LYS A 96 -5.04 -17.59 -10.24
C LYS A 96 -4.21 -16.33 -10.43
N ILE A 97 -3.43 -15.92 -9.43
CA ILE A 97 -2.56 -14.74 -9.52
C ILE A 97 -1.52 -14.91 -10.64
N LEU A 98 -0.92 -16.09 -10.78
CA LEU A 98 -0.01 -16.40 -11.89
C LEU A 98 -0.69 -16.24 -13.26
N ASN A 99 -1.91 -16.74 -13.40
CA ASN A 99 -2.67 -16.61 -14.65
C ASN A 99 -2.95 -15.13 -14.98
N ILE A 100 -3.26 -14.33 -13.98
CA ILE A 100 -3.39 -12.87 -14.11
C ILE A 100 -2.06 -12.24 -14.52
N PHE A 101 -0.96 -12.59 -13.86
CA PHE A 101 0.36 -12.05 -14.20
C PHE A 101 0.74 -12.39 -15.65
N LYS A 102 0.47 -13.61 -16.10
CA LYS A 102 0.65 -14.01 -17.51
C LYS A 102 -0.26 -13.24 -18.45
N LYS A 103 -1.56 -13.13 -18.13
CA LYS A 103 -2.57 -12.43 -18.92
C LYS A 103 -2.19 -10.97 -19.20
N TYR A 104 -1.71 -10.27 -18.18
CA TYR A 104 -1.32 -8.85 -18.29
C TYR A 104 0.18 -8.65 -18.54
N ASN A 105 0.94 -9.71 -18.78
CA ASN A 105 2.39 -9.69 -18.90
C ASN A 105 3.10 -8.93 -17.75
N ILE A 106 2.65 -9.16 -16.52
CA ILE A 106 3.23 -8.56 -15.32
C ILE A 106 4.62 -9.15 -15.08
N ARG A 107 5.60 -8.27 -14.91
CA ARG A 107 6.98 -8.62 -14.52
C ARG A 107 7.47 -7.83 -13.31
N TYR A 108 6.66 -6.89 -12.85
CA TYR A 108 6.86 -6.13 -11.63
C TYR A 108 5.53 -6.07 -10.88
N PHE A 109 5.54 -6.50 -9.63
CA PHE A 109 4.39 -6.37 -8.74
C PHE A 109 4.80 -5.59 -7.50
N LEU A 110 4.17 -4.43 -7.31
CA LEU A 110 4.41 -3.56 -6.15
C LEU A 110 3.18 -3.61 -5.24
N TYR A 111 3.37 -4.09 -4.02
CA TYR A 111 2.29 -4.24 -3.06
C TYR A 111 2.49 -3.29 -1.87
N ILE A 112 1.66 -2.25 -1.81
CA ILE A 112 1.78 -1.18 -0.81
C ILE A 112 0.96 -1.55 0.42
N GLY A 113 1.61 -1.74 1.56
CA GLY A 113 0.92 -2.27 2.73
C GLY A 113 1.75 -2.37 4.01
N GLY A 114 1.14 -2.95 5.04
CA GLY A 114 1.78 -3.19 6.35
C GLY A 114 2.31 -4.61 6.48
N ASN A 115 2.45 -5.09 7.73
CA ASN A 115 3.00 -6.41 8.04
C ASN A 115 2.37 -7.56 7.23
N ASP A 116 1.03 -7.67 7.24
CA ASP A 116 0.30 -8.72 6.48
C ASP A 116 0.53 -8.65 4.96
N SER A 117 0.76 -7.44 4.44
CA SER A 117 1.02 -7.22 3.02
C SER A 117 2.46 -7.58 2.65
N MET A 118 3.42 -7.34 3.54
CA MET A 118 4.81 -7.78 3.35
C MET A 118 4.89 -9.30 3.36
N ASP A 119 4.16 -9.97 4.25
CA ASP A 119 4.02 -11.43 4.28
C ASP A 119 3.42 -11.96 2.97
N THR A 120 2.32 -11.37 2.50
CA THR A 120 1.69 -11.70 1.21
C THR A 120 2.69 -11.56 0.04
N ALA A 121 3.44 -10.45 -0.01
CA ALA A 121 4.44 -10.22 -1.05
C ALA A 121 5.57 -11.26 -1.00
N ASN A 122 6.04 -11.62 0.19
CA ASN A 122 7.07 -12.63 0.38
C ASN A 122 6.60 -14.03 -0.07
N LYS A 123 5.40 -14.44 0.34
CA LYS A 123 4.81 -15.72 -0.07
C LYS A 123 4.66 -15.83 -1.58
N LEU A 124 4.16 -14.77 -2.23
CA LEU A 124 4.07 -14.72 -3.69
C LEU A 124 5.45 -14.80 -4.33
N ASN A 125 6.45 -14.10 -3.80
CA ASN A 125 7.82 -14.17 -4.30
C ASN A 125 8.39 -15.60 -4.24
N ILE A 126 8.24 -16.27 -3.10
CA ILE A 126 8.67 -17.67 -2.92
C ILE A 126 7.98 -18.57 -3.94
N TYR A 127 6.66 -18.47 -4.08
CA TYR A 127 5.90 -19.29 -5.01
C TYR A 127 6.29 -19.05 -6.48
N MET A 128 6.41 -17.78 -6.91
CA MET A 128 6.77 -17.46 -8.30
C MET A 128 8.17 -17.96 -8.67
N ASN A 129 9.12 -17.89 -7.72
CA ASN A 129 10.45 -18.48 -7.87
C ASN A 129 10.39 -20.01 -7.97
N LYS A 130 9.59 -20.69 -7.13
CA LYS A 130 9.41 -22.15 -7.14
C LYS A 130 8.94 -22.66 -8.51
N ILE A 131 8.04 -21.93 -9.18
CA ILE A 131 7.51 -22.31 -10.50
C ILE A 131 8.32 -21.77 -11.69
N GLY A 132 9.38 -20.99 -11.42
CA GLY A 132 10.23 -20.40 -12.46
C GLY A 132 9.56 -19.29 -13.27
N TYR A 133 8.60 -18.55 -12.69
CA TYR A 133 8.02 -17.38 -13.32
C TYR A 133 8.84 -16.14 -12.96
N ASP A 134 9.53 -15.58 -13.95
CA ASP A 134 10.39 -14.42 -13.78
C ASP A 134 9.55 -13.15 -13.50
N VAL A 135 9.50 -12.70 -12.24
CA VAL A 135 8.76 -11.51 -11.80
C VAL A 135 9.45 -10.90 -10.58
N ASN A 136 9.56 -9.57 -10.55
CA ASN A 136 10.02 -8.85 -9.37
C ASN A 136 8.82 -8.50 -8.49
N ILE A 137 8.75 -9.09 -7.29
CA ILE A 137 7.72 -8.76 -6.29
C ILE A 137 8.35 -7.89 -5.21
N ILE A 138 7.77 -6.71 -5.00
CA ILE A 138 8.33 -5.67 -4.12
C ILE A 138 7.25 -5.22 -3.14
N GLY A 139 7.52 -5.38 -1.86
CA GLY A 139 6.73 -4.76 -0.80
C GLY A 139 7.07 -3.28 -0.68
N VAL A 140 6.05 -2.42 -0.63
CA VAL A 140 6.21 -0.97 -0.40
C VAL A 140 5.66 -0.64 1.00
N PRO A 141 6.51 -0.18 1.94
CA PRO A 141 6.11 -0.03 3.34
C PRO A 141 5.04 1.05 3.51
N LYS A 142 4.03 0.74 4.32
CA LYS A 142 2.93 1.62 4.68
C LYS A 142 2.35 1.17 6.01
N THR A 143 2.25 2.05 6.99
CA THR A 143 1.52 1.82 8.25
C THR A 143 1.48 3.14 9.03
N ILE A 144 0.36 3.43 9.70
CA ILE A 144 0.32 4.55 10.65
C ILE A 144 0.92 4.15 11.99
N ASP A 145 0.92 2.85 12.31
CA ASP A 145 1.37 2.31 13.58
C ASP A 145 2.91 2.29 13.72
N ASN A 146 3.65 2.64 12.65
CA ASN A 146 5.12 2.63 12.61
C ASN A 146 5.76 1.30 13.06
N ASP A 147 5.12 0.18 12.72
CA ASP A 147 5.39 -1.16 13.25
C ASP A 147 6.06 -2.10 12.23
N LEU A 148 6.54 -1.58 11.10
CA LEU A 148 7.39 -2.35 10.18
C LEU A 148 8.84 -2.26 10.64
N VAL A 149 9.50 -3.42 10.70
CA VAL A 149 10.94 -3.52 11.02
C VAL A 149 11.83 -2.97 9.90
N GLU A 150 13.11 -2.75 10.20
CA GLU A 150 14.18 -2.27 9.31
C GLU A 150 14.07 -0.80 8.86
N THR A 151 12.87 -0.30 8.57
CA THR A 151 12.68 1.12 8.25
C THR A 151 12.68 1.96 9.52
N ASP A 152 13.36 3.11 9.50
CA ASP A 152 13.38 4.08 10.60
C ASP A 152 11.97 4.62 10.90
N HIS A 153 11.23 4.97 9.84
CA HIS A 153 9.82 5.36 9.94
C HIS A 153 9.01 4.84 8.75
N CYS A 154 7.70 4.68 8.95
CA CYS A 154 6.78 4.17 7.95
C CYS A 154 5.97 5.30 7.27
N PRO A 155 5.77 5.23 5.93
CA PRO A 155 4.85 6.14 5.24
C PRO A 155 3.42 6.07 5.82
N GLY A 156 2.93 7.21 6.29
CA GLY A 156 1.65 7.36 6.98
C GLY A 156 1.79 7.81 8.43
N PHE A 157 2.77 7.26 9.15
CA PHE A 157 3.01 7.55 10.57
C PHE A 157 3.18 9.05 10.84
N GLY A 158 4.13 9.71 10.17
CA GLY A 158 4.42 11.13 10.44
C GLY A 158 3.23 12.07 10.21
N SER A 159 2.34 11.74 9.27
CA SER A 159 1.10 12.51 9.07
C SER A 159 0.08 12.26 10.19
N ALA A 160 -0.09 11.01 10.63
CA ALA A 160 -0.98 10.66 11.73
C ALA A 160 -0.50 11.27 13.05
N ALA A 161 0.80 11.15 13.35
CA ALA A 161 1.41 11.75 14.53
C ALA A 161 1.26 13.28 14.53
N LYS A 162 1.51 13.95 13.40
CA LYS A 162 1.31 15.40 13.28
C LYS A 162 -0.14 15.81 13.54
N TYR A 163 -1.10 15.05 13.00
CA TYR A 163 -2.52 15.30 13.21
C TYR A 163 -2.88 15.20 14.70
N VAL A 164 -2.52 14.09 15.35
CA VAL A 164 -2.78 13.88 16.78
C VAL A 164 -2.12 14.95 17.64
N ALA A 165 -0.84 15.27 17.40
CA ALA A 165 -0.12 16.29 18.15
C ALA A 165 -0.80 17.66 18.06
N ASN A 166 -1.20 18.09 16.87
CA ASN A 166 -1.89 19.37 16.67
C ASN A 166 -3.25 19.38 17.38
N THR A 167 -4.04 18.31 17.25
CA THR A 167 -5.34 18.20 17.92
C THR A 167 -5.19 18.24 19.44
N CYS A 168 -4.21 17.54 20.01
CA CYS A 168 -3.94 17.56 21.45
C CYS A 168 -3.51 18.95 21.93
N ILE A 169 -2.70 19.68 21.16
CA ILE A 169 -2.32 21.07 21.47
C ILE A 169 -3.53 21.99 21.46
N GLU A 170 -4.40 21.88 20.44
CA GLU A 170 -5.64 22.66 20.34
C GLU A 170 -6.57 22.40 21.53
N ILE A 171 -6.79 21.13 21.88
CA ILE A 171 -7.56 20.72 23.06
C ILE A 171 -6.95 21.30 24.35
N TRP A 172 -5.62 21.24 24.49
CA TRP A 172 -4.93 21.77 25.66
C TRP A 172 -5.14 23.29 25.81
N PHE A 173 -5.03 24.06 24.73
CA PHE A 173 -5.29 25.50 24.79
C PHE A 173 -6.76 25.82 25.10
N ASP A 174 -7.71 25.04 24.56
CA ASP A 174 -9.13 25.22 24.82
C ASP A 174 -9.45 25.05 26.31
N ILE A 175 -9.02 23.93 26.94
CA ILE A 175 -9.34 23.67 28.35
C ILE A 175 -8.69 24.69 29.30
N ASN A 176 -7.51 25.21 28.95
CA ASN A 176 -6.79 26.19 29.77
C ASN A 176 -7.36 27.61 29.65
N ALA A 177 -8.26 27.86 28.70
CA ALA A 177 -8.95 29.15 28.58
C ALA A 177 -10.03 29.36 29.66
N TYR A 178 -10.44 28.31 30.37
CA TYR A 178 -11.52 28.36 31.35
C TYR A 178 -10.99 28.24 32.78
N LYS A 179 -11.67 28.89 33.73
CA LYS A 179 -11.37 28.78 35.18
C LYS A 179 -11.76 27.43 35.77
N LYS A 180 -12.61 26.66 35.08
CA LYS A 180 -13.13 25.38 35.56
C LYS A 180 -12.15 24.27 35.17
N GLU A 181 -11.62 23.57 36.17
CA GLU A 181 -10.79 22.39 35.94
C GLU A 181 -11.56 21.34 35.15
N SER A 182 -10.89 20.80 34.13
CA SER A 182 -11.47 19.83 33.19
C SER A 182 -10.44 18.77 32.85
N VAL A 183 -10.91 17.55 32.61
CA VAL A 183 -10.10 16.44 32.11
C VAL A 183 -10.65 16.05 30.75
N VAL A 184 -9.77 15.93 29.75
CA VAL A 184 -10.12 15.45 28.41
C VAL A 184 -9.33 14.17 28.16
N ILE A 185 -10.05 13.13 27.72
CA ILE A 185 -9.48 11.84 27.34
C ILE A 185 -9.49 11.78 25.82
N VAL A 186 -8.33 11.57 25.21
CA VAL A 186 -8.17 11.42 23.76
C VAL A 186 -7.76 9.97 23.48
N GLU A 187 -8.65 9.20 22.86
CA GLU A 187 -8.32 7.88 22.32
C GLU A 187 -7.81 8.03 20.89
N VAL A 188 -6.63 7.46 20.61
CA VAL A 188 -5.99 7.51 19.29
C VAL A 188 -5.83 6.10 18.72
N MET A 189 -5.68 6.01 17.40
CA MET A 189 -5.38 4.73 16.75
C MET A 189 -4.02 4.20 17.21
N GLY A 190 -3.91 2.88 17.31
CA GLY A 190 -2.71 2.16 17.69
C GLY A 190 -3.09 0.75 18.13
N ARG A 191 -2.94 -0.24 17.24
CA ARG A 191 -3.46 -1.59 17.52
C ARG A 191 -2.64 -2.29 18.60
N ASP A 192 -1.36 -2.48 18.29
CA ASP A 192 -0.42 -3.25 19.11
C ASP A 192 0.81 -2.40 19.51
N ALA A 193 0.84 -1.12 19.09
CA ALA A 193 1.95 -0.20 19.33
C ALA A 193 1.45 1.21 19.69
N GLY A 194 2.23 1.90 20.53
CA GLY A 194 1.91 3.23 21.07
C GLY A 194 2.56 4.41 20.35
N TRP A 195 3.11 4.23 19.13
CA TRP A 195 3.87 5.29 18.44
C TRP A 195 3.08 6.59 18.18
N ILE A 196 1.76 6.49 18.01
CA ILE A 196 0.88 7.64 17.77
C ILE A 196 0.52 8.37 19.08
N ALA A 197 0.51 7.67 20.21
CA ALA A 197 0.11 8.19 21.53
C ALA A 197 1.27 8.89 22.24
#